data_AF-A0A2U9T8N9-F1
#
_entry.id   AF-A0A2U9T8N9-F1
#
_cell.length_a   1.000
_cell.length_b   1.000
_cell.length_c   1.000
_cell.angle_alpha   90.00
_cell.angle_beta   90.00
_cell.angle_gamma   90.00
#
_symmetry.space_group_name_H-M   'P 1'
#
loop_
_entity.id
_entity.type
_entity.pdbx_description
1 polymer ?
#
loop_
_entity_poly.entity_id
_entity_poly.type
_entity_poly.pdbx_seq_one_letter_code
_entity_poly.pdbx_strand_id
1 'polypeptide(L)'
;MLKARIIVLLSGLVLPYAARLPRGSEWLHQYTDQAPMAWLFLGACNAVAWSAILAVSFLYRRPSSLLAPSLPGFGFLAWAHYSLDLAADAQAAIALIFIPVFALAPILVGAAIGYLIDRRAGSQGVA
;
A
#
# COMPACT_ATOMS: atom_id res chain seq x y z
N MET A 1 16.09 10.01 1.02
CA MET A 1 15.06 9.36 0.18
C MET A 1 15.11 7.84 0.20
N LEU A 2 16.27 7.20 0.00
CA LEU A 2 16.41 5.74 -0.03
C LEU A 2 15.75 5.02 1.17
N LYS A 3 16.03 5.44 2.40
CA LYS A 3 15.42 4.87 3.62
C LYS A 3 13.89 4.89 3.58
N ALA A 4 13.30 6.01 3.14
CA ALA A 4 11.84 6.13 3.04
C ALA A 4 11.25 5.19 1.97
N ARG A 5 11.94 5.02 0.84
CA ARG A 5 11.54 4.05 -0.20
C ARG A 5 11.59 2.62 0.31
N ILE A 6 12.63 2.26 1.06
CA ILE A 6 12.73 0.93 1.69
C ILE A 6 11.57 0.72 2.67
N ILE A 7 11.24 1.72 3.50
CA ILE A 7 10.10 1.64 4.42
C ILE A 7 8.80 1.43 3.63
N VAL A 8 8.55 2.20 2.56
CA VAL A 8 7.36 2.02 1.70
C VAL A 8 7.30 0.60 1.13
N LEU A 9 8.41 0.07 0.62
CA LEU A 9 8.47 -1.28 0.06
C LEU A 9 8.16 -2.33 1.13
N LEU A 10 8.81 -2.24 2.30
CA LEU A 10 8.59 -3.19 3.39
C LEU A 10 7.17 -3.11 3.94
N SER A 11 6.63 -1.90 4.10
CA SER A 11 5.23 -1.70 4.47
C SER A 11 4.31 -2.33 3.43
N GLY A 12 4.49 -2.06 2.14
CA GLY A 12 3.68 -2.65 1.09
C GLY A 12 3.73 -4.17 1.04
N LEU A 13 4.89 -4.77 1.31
CA LEU A 13 5.05 -6.22 1.32
C LEU A 13 4.35 -6.89 2.52
N VAL A 14 4.47 -6.29 3.70
CA VAL A 14 3.99 -6.87 4.97
C VAL A 14 2.52 -6.54 5.25
N LEU A 15 2.03 -5.39 4.79
CA LEU A 15 0.74 -4.84 5.15
C LEU A 15 -0.48 -5.75 4.88
N PRO A 16 -0.58 -6.48 3.76
CA PRO A 16 -1.70 -7.40 3.54
C PRO A 16 -1.84 -8.46 4.64
N TYR A 17 -0.72 -8.95 5.16
CA TYR A 17 -0.67 -9.94 6.23
C TYR A 17 -0.90 -9.29 7.60
N ALA A 18 -0.25 -8.16 7.86
CA ALA A 18 -0.41 -7.43 9.11
C ALA A 18 -1.85 -6.95 9.33
N ALA A 19 -2.55 -6.55 8.27
CA ALA A 19 -3.94 -6.12 8.32
C ALA A 19 -4.92 -7.23 8.76
N ARG A 20 -4.52 -8.50 8.64
CA ARG A 20 -5.32 -9.66 9.07
C ARG A 20 -5.19 -9.97 10.55
N LEU A 21 -4.06 -9.64 11.17
CA LEU A 21 -3.76 -9.99 12.57
C LEU A 21 -4.86 -9.57 13.57
N PRO A 22 -5.49 -8.38 13.46
CA PRO A 22 -6.54 -8.00 14.41
C PRO A 22 -7.82 -8.84 14.34
N ARG A 23 -8.01 -9.65 13.29
CA ARG A 23 -9.13 -10.59 13.15
C ARG A 23 -8.83 -11.99 13.71
N GLY A 24 -7.59 -12.24 14.13
CA GLY A 24 -7.13 -13.56 14.60
C GLY A 24 -6.30 -14.31 13.55
N SER A 25 -5.64 -15.39 13.99
CA SER A 25 -4.73 -16.19 13.16
C SER A 25 -5.43 -16.86 11.98
N GLU A 26 -6.68 -17.28 12.13
CA GLU A 26 -7.47 -17.91 11.05
C GLU A 26 -7.53 -17.03 9.80
N TRP A 27 -7.68 -15.72 9.99
CA TRP A 27 -7.73 -14.74 8.89
C TRP A 27 -6.40 -14.58 8.17
N LEU A 28 -5.28 -14.75 8.88
CA LEU A 28 -3.96 -14.80 8.27
C LEU A 28 -3.75 -16.12 7.51
N HIS A 29 -4.24 -17.22 8.08
CA HIS A 29 -4.16 -18.56 7.49
C HIS A 29 -4.90 -18.67 6.16
N GLN A 30 -5.98 -17.89 5.97
CA GLN A 30 -6.64 -17.76 4.66
C GLN A 30 -5.66 -17.36 3.54
N TYR A 31 -4.57 -16.65 3.85
CA TYR A 31 -3.53 -16.26 2.90
C TYR A 31 -2.31 -17.20 2.88
N THR A 32 -2.00 -17.88 3.99
CA THR A 32 -0.74 -18.63 4.15
C THR A 32 -0.88 -20.14 4.01
N ASP A 33 -2.05 -20.72 4.29
CA ASP A 33 -2.22 -22.18 4.39
C ASP A 33 -2.45 -22.87 3.03
N GLN A 34 -2.64 -22.10 1.96
CA GLN A 34 -2.97 -22.68 0.64
C GLN A 34 -1.74 -23.16 -0.14
N ALA A 35 -0.62 -22.41 -0.11
CA ALA A 35 0.70 -22.78 -0.68
C ALA A 35 1.70 -21.60 -0.55
N PRO A 36 3.02 -21.86 -0.55
CA PRO A 36 4.03 -20.78 -0.67
C PRO A 36 3.82 -19.86 -1.88
N MET A 37 3.24 -20.39 -2.97
CA MET A 37 2.95 -19.62 -4.17
C MET A 37 1.83 -18.58 -3.96
N ALA A 38 0.85 -18.85 -3.08
CA ALA A 38 -0.20 -17.88 -2.75
C ALA A 38 0.39 -16.65 -2.04
N TRP A 39 1.40 -16.86 -1.19
CA TRP A 39 2.14 -15.79 -0.52
C TRP A 39 2.89 -14.89 -1.53
N LEU A 40 3.59 -15.51 -2.47
CA LEU A 40 4.29 -14.79 -3.55
C LEU A 40 3.30 -14.07 -4.48
N PHE A 41 2.19 -14.72 -4.82
CA PHE A 41 1.14 -14.15 -5.67
C PHE A 41 0.54 -12.90 -5.03
N LEU A 42 0.17 -12.95 -3.74
CA LEU A 42 -0.37 -11.79 -3.03
C LEU A 42 0.66 -10.65 -2.96
N GLY A 43 1.92 -10.97 -2.68
CA GLY A 43 3.02 -10.00 -2.70
C GLY A 43 3.19 -9.33 -4.08
N ALA A 44 3.08 -10.12 -5.16
CA ALA A 44 3.16 -9.64 -6.54
C ALA A 44 1.95 -8.79 -6.94
N CYS A 45 0.73 -9.18 -6.59
CA CYS A 45 -0.46 -8.36 -6.83
C CYS A 45 -0.37 -7.04 -6.05
N ASN A 46 0.05 -7.08 -4.79
CA ASN A 46 0.18 -5.88 -3.97
C ASN A 46 1.37 -5.00 -4.41
N ALA A 47 2.26 -5.51 -5.27
CA ALA A 47 3.34 -4.74 -5.87
C ALA A 47 2.85 -3.50 -6.59
N VAL A 48 1.70 -3.59 -7.25
CA VAL A 48 1.08 -2.46 -7.95
C VAL A 48 0.96 -1.23 -7.05
N ALA A 49 0.52 -1.41 -5.80
CA ALA A 49 0.29 -0.29 -4.89
C ALA A 49 1.59 0.31 -4.36
N TRP A 50 2.53 -0.51 -3.85
CA TRP A 50 3.78 0.04 -3.31
C TRP A 50 4.73 0.51 -4.42
N SER A 51 4.73 -0.11 -5.60
CA SER A 51 5.50 0.35 -6.75
C SER A 51 4.99 1.68 -7.28
N ALA A 52 3.67 1.93 -7.24
CA ALA A 52 3.10 3.23 -7.56
C ALA A 52 3.63 4.30 -6.62
N ILE A 53 3.58 4.09 -5.29
CA ILE A 53 4.14 5.03 -4.30
C ILE A 53 5.64 5.26 -4.54
N LEU A 54 6.41 4.21 -4.83
CA LEU A 54 7.82 4.33 -5.20
C LEU A 54 8.02 5.16 -6.46
N ALA A 55 7.19 4.98 -7.49
CA ALA A 55 7.27 5.75 -8.73
C ALA A 55 7.01 7.24 -8.47
N VAL A 56 5.97 7.59 -7.71
CA VAL A 56 5.69 9.01 -7.38
C VAL A 56 6.74 9.61 -6.45
N SER A 57 7.47 8.79 -5.69
CA SER A 57 8.57 9.27 -4.86
C SER A 57 9.70 9.93 -5.67
N PHE A 58 9.83 9.66 -6.97
CA PHE A 58 10.80 10.35 -7.82
C PHE A 58 10.40 11.80 -8.14
N LEU A 59 9.14 12.18 -7.89
CA LEU A 59 8.66 13.57 -8.06
C LEU A 59 8.93 14.44 -6.83
N TYR A 60 9.35 13.87 -5.70
CA TYR A 60 9.54 14.59 -4.44
C TYR A 60 11.02 14.81 -4.12
N ARG A 61 11.29 15.94 -3.47
CA ARG A 61 12.59 16.29 -2.90
C ARG A 61 12.72 15.80 -1.47
N ARG A 62 11.64 15.87 -0.68
CA ARG A 62 11.65 15.49 0.75
C ARG A 62 11.03 14.12 0.99
N PRO A 63 11.62 13.32 1.89
CA PRO A 63 11.06 12.01 2.24
C PRO A 63 9.73 12.11 2.99
N SER A 64 9.48 13.17 3.77
CA SER A 64 8.22 13.35 4.49
C SER A 64 7.01 13.51 3.56
N SER A 65 7.21 14.04 2.35
CA SER A 65 6.18 14.19 1.32
C SER A 65 5.62 12.84 0.86
N LEU A 66 6.33 11.73 1.09
CA LEU A 66 5.83 10.37 0.83
C LEU A 66 4.70 9.94 1.76
N LEU A 67 4.53 10.58 2.92
CA LEU A 67 3.40 10.27 3.81
C LEU A 67 2.07 10.55 3.12
N ALA A 68 2.01 11.60 2.28
CA ALA A 68 0.80 12.02 1.61
C ALA A 68 0.20 10.95 0.67
N PRO A 69 0.96 10.28 -0.22
CA PRO A 69 0.45 9.11 -0.96
C PRO A 69 0.39 7.83 -0.12
N SER A 70 1.32 7.64 0.84
CA SER A 70 1.42 6.37 1.58
C SER A 70 0.27 6.16 2.56
N LEU A 71 -0.12 7.18 3.33
CA LEU A 71 -1.18 7.07 4.33
C LEU A 71 -2.54 6.68 3.74
N PRO A 72 -3.08 7.39 2.72
CA PRO A 72 -4.36 7.00 2.14
C PRO A 72 -4.26 5.71 1.32
N GLY A 73 -3.14 5.47 0.62
CA GLY A 73 -2.92 4.25 -0.15
C GLY A 73 -2.85 2.99 0.71
N PHE A 74 -1.92 2.98 1.68
CA PHE A 74 -1.78 1.86 2.62
C PHE A 74 -2.92 1.78 3.61
N GLY A 75 -3.55 2.90 3.99
CA GLY A 75 -4.76 2.90 4.80
C GLY A 75 -5.91 2.19 4.09
N PHE A 76 -6.15 2.50 2.81
CA PHE A 76 -7.13 1.79 2.00
C PHE A 76 -6.81 0.30 1.87
N LEU A 77 -5.56 -0.05 1.54
CA LEU A 77 -5.13 -1.46 1.45
C LEU A 77 -5.36 -2.22 2.76
N ALA A 78 -4.99 -1.61 3.89
CA ALA A 78 -5.14 -2.22 5.20
C ALA A 78 -6.62 -2.45 5.53
N TRP A 79 -7.47 -1.44 5.30
CA TRP A 79 -8.91 -1.56 5.47
C TRP A 79 -9.52 -2.64 4.57
N ALA A 80 -9.13 -2.69 3.29
CA ALA A 80 -9.66 -3.66 2.34
C ALA A 80 -9.26 -5.10 2.71
N HIS A 81 -7.98 -5.34 3.03
CA HIS A 81 -7.53 -6.65 3.48
C HIS A 81 -8.10 -7.04 4.84
N TYR A 82 -8.32 -6.10 5.76
CA TYR A 82 -9.00 -6.37 7.02
C TYR A 82 -10.48 -6.78 6.83
N SER A 83 -11.13 -6.26 5.79
CA SER A 83 -12.57 -6.43 5.57
C SER A 83 -12.94 -7.59 4.65
N LEU A 84 -12.00 -8.07 3.83
CA LEU A 84 -12.26 -9.13 2.86
C LEU A 84 -12.31 -10.51 3.53
N ASP A 85 -13.46 -11.15 3.64
CA ASP A 85 -13.52 -12.54 4.09
C ASP A 85 -13.43 -13.51 2.89
N LEU A 86 -12.35 -14.30 2.80
CA LEU A 86 -12.20 -15.28 1.74
C LEU A 86 -13.04 -16.54 1.97
N ALA A 87 -13.48 -16.81 3.20
CA ALA A 87 -14.30 -17.98 3.50
C ALA A 87 -15.77 -17.78 3.12
N ALA A 88 -16.22 -16.53 3.00
CA ALA A 88 -17.60 -16.20 2.72
C ALA A 88 -18.02 -16.49 1.27
N ASP A 89 -17.08 -16.41 0.31
CA ASP A 89 -17.37 -16.59 -1.11
C ASP A 89 -16.12 -16.95 -1.91
N ALA A 90 -16.24 -17.90 -2.86
CA ALA A 90 -15.13 -18.33 -3.71
C ALA A 90 -14.68 -17.21 -4.67
N GLN A 91 -15.58 -16.30 -5.08
CA GLN A 91 -15.20 -15.16 -5.93
C GLN A 91 -14.47 -14.05 -5.13
N ALA A 92 -14.48 -14.08 -3.80
CA ALA A 92 -13.76 -13.12 -2.97
C ALA A 92 -12.24 -13.11 -3.25
N ALA A 93 -11.67 -14.22 -3.71
CA ALA A 93 -10.27 -14.29 -4.12
C ALA A 93 -9.93 -13.33 -5.28
N ILE A 94 -10.90 -13.03 -6.16
CA ILE A 94 -10.73 -12.06 -7.25
C ILE A 94 -10.43 -10.66 -6.69
N ALA A 95 -10.98 -10.32 -5.52
CA ALA A 95 -10.73 -9.04 -4.88
C ALA A 95 -9.25 -8.83 -4.55
N LEU A 96 -8.46 -9.90 -4.30
CA LEU A 96 -7.01 -9.79 -4.03
C LEU A 96 -6.24 -9.15 -5.20
N ILE A 97 -6.75 -9.28 -6.43
CA ILE A 97 -6.17 -8.68 -7.63
C ILE A 97 -6.59 -7.21 -7.77
N PHE A 98 -7.86 -6.90 -7.47
CA PHE A 98 -8.42 -5.57 -7.70
C PHE A 98 -8.18 -4.58 -6.54
N ILE A 99 -8.06 -5.05 -5.30
CA ILE A 99 -7.73 -4.22 -4.13
C ILE A 99 -6.51 -3.31 -4.40
N PRO A 100 -5.35 -3.82 -4.85
CA PRO A 100 -4.20 -2.96 -5.11
C PRO A 100 -4.37 -2.04 -6.32
N VAL A 101 -5.22 -2.40 -7.28
CA VAL A 101 -5.59 -1.51 -8.40
C VAL A 101 -6.45 -0.34 -7.90
N PHE A 102 -7.44 -0.62 -7.05
CA PHE A 102 -8.27 0.45 -6.45
C PHE A 102 -7.50 1.34 -5.49
N ALA A 103 -6.45 0.81 -4.84
CA ALA A 103 -5.55 1.61 -4.01
C ALA A 103 -4.83 2.71 -4.81
N LEU A 104 -4.69 2.58 -6.13
CA LEU A 104 -4.08 3.62 -6.96
C LEU A 104 -4.83 4.95 -6.88
N ALA A 105 -6.15 4.95 -6.73
CA ALA A 105 -6.93 6.18 -6.64
C ALA A 105 -6.55 7.03 -5.40
N PRO A 106 -6.62 6.52 -4.15
CA PRO A 106 -6.15 7.26 -2.99
C PRO A 106 -4.65 7.57 -3.03
N ILE A 107 -3.82 6.69 -3.61
CA ILE A 107 -2.38 6.95 -3.81
C ILE A 107 -2.17 8.18 -4.69
N LEU A 108 -2.85 8.26 -5.84
CA LEU A 108 -2.70 9.36 -6.79
C LEU A 108 -3.20 10.69 -6.21
N VAL A 109 -4.33 10.66 -5.49
CA VAL A 109 -4.83 11.84 -4.75
C VAL A 109 -3.81 12.30 -3.71
N GLY A 110 -3.35 11.37 -2.87
CA GLY A 110 -2.30 11.66 -1.89
C GLY A 110 -1.00 12.13 -2.53
N ALA A 111 -0.69 11.65 -3.74
CA ALA A 111 0.50 12.06 -4.45
C ALA A 111 0.42 13.48 -4.99
N ALA A 112 -0.72 13.87 -5.56
CA ALA A 112 -0.97 15.24 -5.98
C ALA A 112 -0.83 16.20 -4.78
N ILE A 113 -1.39 15.84 -3.62
CA ILE A 113 -1.26 16.62 -2.38
C ILE A 113 0.21 16.70 -1.93
N GLY A 114 0.91 15.56 -1.88
CA GLY A 114 2.32 15.49 -1.50
C GLY A 114 3.22 16.36 -2.37
N TYR A 115 2.97 16.35 -3.68
CA TYR A 115 3.70 17.18 -4.63
C TYR A 115 3.51 18.68 -4.39
N LEU A 116 2.27 19.12 -4.13
CA LEU A 116 1.96 20.52 -3.83
C LEU A 116 2.63 20.98 -2.53
N ILE A 117 2.61 20.14 -1.49
CA ILE A 117 3.28 20.42 -0.22
C ILE A 117 4.80 20.52 -0.41
N ASP A 118 5.40 19.56 -1.12
CA ASP A 118 6.85 19.51 -1.36
C ASP A 118 7.34 20.76 -2.10
N ARG A 119 6.59 21.22 -3.11
CA ARG A 119 6.88 22.45 -3.85
C ARG A 119 6.80 23.70 -2.99
N ARG A 120 5.71 23.86 -2.23
CA ARG A 120 5.51 25.06 -1.36
C ARG A 120 6.58 25.17 -0.29
N ALA A 121 7.00 24.05 0.27
CA ALA A 121 8.02 24.04 1.29
C ALA A 121 9.43 24.32 0.72
N GLY A 122 9.66 24.04 -0.57
CA GLY A 122 10.87 24.44 -1.30
C GLY A 122 10.95 25.94 -1.60
N SER A 123 9.82 26.61 -1.80
CA SER A 123 9.77 28.07 -2.05
C SER A 123 9.98 28.94 -0.80
N GLN A 124 9.84 28.39 0.41
CA GLN A 124 10.02 29.13 1.67
C GLN A 124 11.47 29.17 2.18
N GLY A 125 12.43 28.57 1.45
CA GLY A 125 13.86 28.56 1.79
C GLY A 125 14.69 29.66 1.11
N VAL A 126 14.05 30.65 0.51
CA VAL A 126 14.69 31.82 -0.12
C VAL A 126 14.05 33.08 0.48
N ALA A 127 14.49 33.45 1.68
CA ALA A 127 14.24 34.73 2.33
C ALA A 127 15.39 35.03 3.27
#